data_AF-A0A941PFX2-F1
#
_entry.id   AF-A0A941PFX2-F1
#
_cell.length_a   1.000
_cell.length_b   1.000
_cell.length_c   1.000
_cell.angle_alpha   90.00
_cell.angle_beta   90.00
_cell.angle_gamma   90.00
#
_symmetry.space_group_name_H-M   'P 1'
#
loop_
_entity.id
_entity.type
_entity.pdbx_description
1 polymer ?
#
loop_
_entity_poly.entity_id
_entity_poly.type
_entity_poly.pdbx_seq_one_letter_code
_entity_poly.pdbx_strand_id
1 'polypeptide(L)'
;MAAKFIENLKNDFYYSIESIKNRYPCKIVKVKNTESYNKKASVLYQAATKINIRESTVAEILSDPLLIEKFHPTDGIKLGFLSAGEILLKESNNLEEAREKYQKILKGMFANLYGDEKNGTE
;
A
#
# COMPACT_ATOMS: atom_id res chain seq x y z
N MET A 1 27.58 38.74 12.93
CA MET A 1 26.41 39.03 12.04
C MET A 1 26.26 37.99 10.93
N ALA A 2 27.35 37.61 10.23
CA ALA A 2 27.33 36.58 9.18
C ALA A 2 26.95 35.15 9.63
N ALA A 3 27.37 34.72 10.83
CA ALA A 3 27.06 33.38 11.33
C ALA A 3 25.55 33.12 11.47
N LYS A 4 24.81 34.11 11.97
CA LYS A 4 23.34 34.05 12.15
C LYS A 4 22.59 34.00 10.81
N PHE A 5 23.14 34.65 9.78
CA PHE A 5 22.61 34.63 8.42
C PHE A 5 22.80 33.26 7.75
N ILE A 6 23.98 32.66 7.90
CA ILE A 6 24.28 31.31 7.39
C ILE A 6 23.44 30.25 8.12
N GLU A 7 23.22 30.41 9.42
CA GLU A 7 22.39 29.51 10.23
C GLU A 7 20.91 29.57 9.84
N ASN A 8 20.38 30.77 9.56
CA ASN A 8 19.04 30.94 9.01
C ASN A 8 18.90 30.32 7.62
N LEU A 9 19.89 30.50 6.73
CA LEU A 9 19.90 29.86 5.41
C LEU A 9 19.94 28.34 5.50
N LYS A 10 20.70 27.76 6.44
CA LYS A 10 20.72 26.30 6.65
C LYS A 10 19.34 25.74 7.03
N ASN A 11 18.56 26.49 7.81
CA ASN A 11 17.19 26.10 8.15
C ASN A 11 16.23 26.22 6.97
N ASP A 12 16.43 27.19 6.07
CA ASP A 12 15.62 27.36 4.85
C ASP A 12 15.84 26.22 3.84
N PHE A 13 17.05 25.62 3.82
CA PHE A 13 17.36 24.46 2.97
C PHE A 13 17.11 23.09 3.64
N TYR A 14 16.72 23.08 4.92
CA TYR A 14 16.39 21.84 5.63
C TYR A 14 14.94 21.42 5.32
N TYR A 15 14.70 21.00 4.08
CA TYR A 15 13.44 20.36 3.73
C TYR A 15 13.43 18.95 4.31
N SER A 16 12.82 18.79 5.48
CA SER A 16 12.42 17.44 5.90
C SER A 16 11.38 16.95 4.91
N ILE A 17 11.45 15.70 4.52
CA ILE A 17 10.48 15.07 3.62
C ILE A 17 9.03 15.23 4.15
N GLU A 18 8.90 15.36 5.48
CA GLU A 18 7.65 15.59 6.22
C GLU A 18 7.09 17.00 6.02
N SER A 19 7.92 17.98 5.63
CA SER A 19 7.52 19.37 5.40
C SER A 19 6.76 19.60 4.09
N ILE A 20 6.73 18.60 3.19
CA ILE A 20 6.04 18.69 1.91
C ILE A 20 4.53 18.51 2.12
N LYS A 21 3.78 19.63 2.16
CA LYS A 21 2.32 19.61 2.16
C LYS A 21 1.81 18.84 0.93
N ASN A 22 0.87 17.91 1.16
CA ASN A 22 0.27 17.05 0.13
C ASN A 22 1.28 16.19 -0.65
N ARG A 23 2.37 15.74 -0.01
CA ARG A 23 3.35 14.81 -0.60
C ARG A 23 2.69 13.64 -1.35
N TYR A 24 1.60 13.12 -0.80
CA TYR A 24 0.78 12.09 -1.41
C TYR A 24 -0.58 12.69 -1.75
N PRO A 25 -0.78 13.15 -3.00
CA PRO A 25 -2.01 13.82 -3.39
C PRO A 25 -3.18 12.84 -3.52
N CYS A 26 -2.94 11.52 -3.54
CA CYS A 26 -3.97 10.51 -3.61
C CYS A 26 -4.26 9.88 -2.25
N LYS A 27 -5.54 9.81 -1.87
CA LYS A 27 -6.00 9.16 -0.65
C LYS A 27 -7.16 8.22 -0.92
N ILE A 28 -7.06 6.98 -0.44
CA ILE A 28 -8.16 6.02 -0.56
C ILE A 28 -9.32 6.46 0.36
N VAL A 29 -10.51 6.58 -0.23
CA VAL A 29 -11.75 6.95 0.49
C VAL A 29 -12.55 5.69 0.80
N LYS A 30 -12.72 4.81 -0.18
CA LYS A 30 -13.53 3.60 -0.04
C LYS A 30 -13.05 2.52 -1.01
N VAL A 31 -13.17 1.27 -0.58
CA VAL A 31 -13.00 0.10 -1.46
C VAL A 31 -14.37 -0.53 -1.66
N LYS A 32 -14.69 -0.93 -2.88
CA LYS A 32 -15.93 -1.59 -3.26
C LYS A 32 -15.62 -2.96 -3.88
N ASN A 33 -16.63 -3.83 -3.91
CA ASN A 33 -16.58 -5.16 -4.52
C ASN A 33 -15.51 -6.11 -3.93
N THR A 34 -15.12 -5.93 -2.66
CA THR A 34 -14.10 -6.76 -2.00
C THR A 34 -14.50 -8.22 -1.79
N GLU A 35 -15.80 -8.51 -1.74
CA GLU A 35 -16.34 -9.83 -1.41
C GLU A 35 -16.88 -10.58 -2.63
N SER A 36 -16.88 -9.94 -3.81
CA SER A 36 -17.46 -10.51 -5.01
C SER A 36 -16.42 -11.26 -5.82
N TYR A 37 -16.51 -12.60 -5.81
CA TYR A 37 -15.65 -13.48 -6.62
C TYR A 37 -15.60 -13.12 -8.11
N ASN A 38 -16.73 -12.64 -8.65
CA ASN A 38 -16.89 -12.37 -10.08
C ASN A 38 -16.66 -10.90 -10.46
N LYS A 39 -16.31 -10.03 -9.51
CA LYS A 39 -16.12 -8.59 -9.78
C LYS A 39 -14.75 -8.14 -9.32
N LYS A 40 -14.09 -7.33 -10.15
CA LYS A 40 -12.85 -6.64 -9.75
C LYS A 40 -13.16 -5.64 -8.64
N ALA A 41 -12.29 -5.58 -7.65
CA ALA A 41 -12.31 -4.57 -6.61
C ALA A 41 -12.09 -3.19 -7.25
N SER A 42 -12.95 -2.24 -6.89
CA SER A 42 -12.80 -0.84 -7.28
C SER A 42 -12.45 0.01 -6.07
N VAL A 43 -11.55 0.96 -6.28
CA VAL A 43 -11.06 1.88 -5.27
C VAL A 43 -11.57 3.26 -5.63
N LEU A 44 -12.33 3.82 -4.70
CA LEU A 44 -12.70 5.22 -4.71
C LEU A 44 -11.60 6.00 -3.99
N TYR A 45 -10.93 6.90 -4.69
CA TYR A 45 -9.85 7.70 -4.13
C TYR A 45 -10.01 9.18 -4.49
N GLN A 46 -9.50 10.02 -3.61
CA GLN A 46 -9.46 11.47 -3.80
C GLN A 46 -8.12 11.86 -4.40
N ALA A 47 -8.07 12.69 -5.44
CA ALA A 47 -6.84 13.15 -6.10
C ALA A 47 -6.64 14.67 -5.95
N ALA A 48 -5.54 15.08 -5.33
CA ALA A 48 -5.06 16.46 -5.10
C ALA A 48 -5.96 17.37 -4.24
N THR A 49 -7.29 17.31 -4.36
CA THR A 49 -8.27 18.13 -3.62
C THR A 49 -9.53 17.36 -3.25
N LYS A 50 -10.29 17.83 -2.24
CA LYS A 50 -11.48 17.13 -1.68
C LYS A 50 -12.62 16.88 -2.67
N ILE A 51 -12.62 17.58 -3.81
CA ILE A 51 -13.71 17.58 -4.78
C ILE A 51 -13.45 16.56 -5.90
N ASN A 52 -12.19 16.19 -6.15
CA ASN A 52 -11.82 15.29 -7.24
C ASN A 52 -11.78 13.84 -6.75
N ILE A 53 -12.97 13.25 -6.65
CA ILE A 53 -13.16 11.84 -6.33
C ILE A 53 -13.13 11.04 -7.63
N ARG A 54 -12.29 10.01 -7.67
CA ARG A 54 -12.15 9.09 -8.79
C ARG A 54 -12.44 7.67 -8.35
N GLU A 55 -12.95 6.87 -9.28
CA GLU A 55 -13.10 5.43 -9.11
C GLU A 55 -12.24 4.74 -10.17
N SER A 56 -11.41 3.80 -9.74
CA SER A 56 -10.59 2.97 -10.64
C SER A 56 -10.47 1.58 -10.05
N THR A 57 -10.28 0.57 -10.90
CA THR A 57 -10.01 -0.78 -10.43
C THR A 57 -8.61 -0.87 -9.81
N VAL A 58 -8.39 -1.82 -8.91
CA VAL A 58 -7.07 -2.06 -8.33
C VAL A 58 -6.04 -2.35 -9.43
N ALA A 59 -6.43 -3.14 -10.44
CA ALA A 59 -5.59 -3.45 -11.60
C ALA A 59 -5.16 -2.19 -12.39
N GLU A 60 -6.08 -1.26 -12.64
CA GLU A 60 -5.76 0.00 -13.33
C GLU A 60 -4.79 0.86 -12.53
N ILE A 61 -5.02 0.98 -11.22
CA ILE A 61 -4.12 1.74 -10.33
C ILE A 61 -2.72 1.11 -10.35
N LEU A 62 -2.62 -0.21 -10.23
CA LEU A 62 -1.34 -0.92 -10.18
C LEU A 62 -0.62 -0.99 -11.53
N SER A 63 -1.35 -0.80 -12.63
CA SER A 63 -0.76 -0.74 -13.98
C SER A 63 -0.08 0.60 -14.30
N ASP A 64 -0.34 1.65 -13.51
CA ASP A 64 0.26 2.98 -13.67
C ASP A 64 1.19 3.29 -12.49
N PRO A 65 2.53 3.10 -12.66
CA PRO A 65 3.50 3.41 -11.61
C PRO A 65 3.42 4.86 -11.12
N LEU A 66 3.14 5.82 -12.01
CA LEU A 66 3.06 7.24 -11.67
C LEU A 66 1.82 7.56 -10.83
N LEU A 67 0.78 6.72 -10.90
CA LEU A 67 -0.39 6.85 -10.06
C LEU A 67 -0.17 6.25 -8.68
N ILE A 68 0.50 5.09 -8.59
CA ILE A 68 0.83 4.43 -7.31
C ILE A 68 1.69 5.34 -6.42
N GLU A 69 2.70 5.99 -6.99
CA GLU A 69 3.62 6.88 -6.26
C GLU A 69 2.91 8.07 -5.60
N LYS A 70 1.71 8.42 -6.07
CA LYS A 70 0.90 9.51 -5.53
C LYS A 70 0.12 9.10 -4.27
N PHE A 71 0.04 7.82 -3.95
CA PHE A 71 -0.60 7.32 -2.73
C PHE A 71 0.40 7.27 -1.56
N HIS A 72 -0.12 7.46 -0.35
CA HIS A 72 0.69 7.27 0.84
C HIS A 72 1.16 5.79 0.92
N PRO A 73 2.38 5.49 1.38
CA PRO A 73 2.89 4.11 1.46
C PRO A 73 1.95 3.14 2.18
N THR A 74 1.29 3.59 3.24
CA THR A 74 0.28 2.78 3.95
C THR A 74 -0.96 2.46 3.10
N ASP A 75 -1.35 3.34 2.18
CA ASP A 75 -2.41 3.06 1.20
C ASP A 75 -1.87 2.17 0.07
N GLY A 76 -0.60 2.31 -0.32
CA GLY A 76 0.09 1.41 -1.24
C GLY A 76 0.08 -0.05 -0.74
N ILE A 77 0.35 -0.27 0.55
CA ILE A 77 0.25 -1.60 1.18
C ILE A 77 -1.16 -2.18 1.03
N LYS A 78 -2.21 -1.36 1.24
CA LYS A 78 -3.60 -1.81 1.07
C LYS A 78 -3.90 -2.20 -0.37
N LEU A 79 -3.44 -1.42 -1.35
CA LEU A 79 -3.61 -1.74 -2.77
C LEU A 79 -2.90 -3.05 -3.13
N GLY A 80 -1.68 -3.26 -2.63
CA GLY A 80 -0.95 -4.51 -2.79
C GLY A 80 -1.67 -5.70 -2.19
N PHE A 81 -2.20 -5.55 -0.97
CA PHE A 81 -2.99 -6.60 -0.31
C PHE A 81 -4.26 -6.94 -1.11
N LEU A 82 -5.00 -5.93 -1.59
CA LEU A 82 -6.19 -6.14 -2.41
C LEU A 82 -5.86 -6.89 -3.71
N SER A 83 -4.76 -6.53 -4.37
CA SER A 83 -4.34 -7.19 -5.61
C SER A 83 -3.92 -8.63 -5.39
N ALA A 84 -3.18 -8.91 -4.31
CA ALA A 84 -2.85 -10.28 -3.95
C ALA A 84 -4.11 -11.12 -3.68
N GLY A 85 -5.11 -10.53 -3.00
CA GLY A 85 -6.41 -11.14 -2.79
C GLY A 85 -7.14 -11.45 -4.11
N GLU A 86 -7.15 -10.51 -5.06
CA GLU A 86 -7.76 -10.75 -6.39
C GLU A 86 -7.08 -11.88 -7.17
N ILE A 87 -5.74 -11.95 -7.13
CA ILE A 87 -4.99 -13.02 -7.78
C ILE A 87 -5.35 -14.38 -7.16
N LEU A 88 -5.37 -14.46 -5.82
CA LEU A 88 -5.73 -15.69 -5.10
C LEU A 88 -7.14 -16.17 -5.41
N LEU A 89 -8.10 -15.25 -5.48
CA LEU A 89 -9.48 -15.56 -5.84
C LEU A 89 -9.57 -16.03 -7.30
N LYS A 90 -8.84 -15.40 -8.23
CA LYS A 90 -8.82 -15.79 -9.65
C LYS A 90 -8.21 -17.17 -9.87
N GLU A 91 -7.19 -17.54 -9.08
CA GLU A 91 -6.50 -18.84 -9.20
C GLU A 91 -7.22 -19.99 -8.50
N SER A 92 -8.27 -19.70 -7.74
CA SER A 92 -9.06 -20.71 -7.03
C SER A 92 -10.35 -21.00 -7.79
N ASN A 93 -11.06 -22.06 -7.41
CA ASN A 93 -12.43 -22.32 -7.90
C ASN A 93 -13.51 -22.06 -6.85
N ASN A 94 -13.11 -22.04 -5.58
CA ASN A 94 -13.98 -21.79 -4.44
C ASN A 94 -13.21 -21.05 -3.32
N LEU A 95 -13.97 -20.57 -2.33
CA LEU A 95 -13.42 -19.77 -1.23
C LEU A 95 -12.56 -20.59 -0.24
N GLU A 96 -12.83 -21.88 -0.10
CA GLU A 96 -12.04 -22.77 0.76
C GLU A 96 -10.64 -23.01 0.19
N GLU A 97 -10.54 -23.28 -1.11
CA GLU A 97 -9.28 -23.44 -1.83
C GLU A 97 -8.43 -22.17 -1.78
N ALA A 98 -9.06 -20.99 -1.94
CA ALA A 98 -8.38 -19.71 -1.78
C ALA A 98 -7.81 -19.52 -0.37
N ARG A 99 -8.57 -19.93 0.66
CA ARG A 99 -8.12 -19.89 2.05
C ARG A 99 -6.96 -20.83 2.32
N GLU A 100 -6.98 -22.04 1.78
CA GLU A 100 -5.87 -23.00 1.89
C GLU A 100 -4.61 -22.48 1.21
N LYS A 101 -4.72 -21.92 0.00
CA LYS A 101 -3.59 -21.29 -0.70
C LYS A 101 -3.01 -20.13 0.10
N TYR A 102 -3.87 -19.26 0.64
CA TYR A 102 -3.44 -18.17 1.50
C TYR A 102 -2.69 -18.66 2.74
N GLN A 103 -3.19 -19.72 3.42
CA GLN A 103 -2.49 -20.32 4.56
C GLN A 103 -1.13 -20.91 4.19
N LYS A 104 -1.02 -21.57 3.02
CA LYS A 104 0.26 -22.08 2.52
C LYS A 104 1.26 -20.94 2.27
N ILE A 105 0.80 -19.85 1.65
CA ILE A 105 1.63 -18.66 1.41
C ILE A 105 2.12 -18.05 2.72
N LEU A 106 1.24 -17.86 3.71
CA LEU A 106 1.63 -17.36 5.03
C LEU A 106 2.67 -18.25 5.71
N LYS A 107 2.45 -19.57 5.73
CA LYS A 107 3.43 -20.51 6.31
C LYS A 107 4.79 -20.42 5.62
N GLY A 108 4.81 -20.26 4.29
CA GLY A 108 6.05 -20.09 3.53
C GLY A 108 6.76 -18.77 3.81
N MET A 109 6.01 -17.65 3.83
CA MET A 109 6.58 -16.31 4.06
C MET A 109 7.20 -16.16 5.44
N PHE A 110 6.59 -16.77 6.47
CA PHE A 110 7.05 -16.67 7.85
C PHE A 110 7.89 -17.88 8.31
N ALA A 111 8.16 -18.86 7.45
CA ALA A 111 8.93 -20.06 7.81
C ALA A 111 10.29 -19.72 8.44
N ASN A 112 10.97 -18.70 7.91
CA ASN A 112 12.28 -18.25 8.37
C ASN A 112 12.23 -17.38 9.64
N LEU A 113 11.06 -16.85 10.00
CA LEU A 113 10.89 -16.03 11.22
C LEU A 113 10.62 -16.88 12.46
N TYR A 114 10.07 -18.08 12.27
CA TYR A 114 9.82 -19.05 13.35
C TYR A 114 10.94 -20.10 13.49
N GLY A 115 12.01 -19.98 12.69
CA GLY A 115 13.13 -20.91 12.67
C GLY A 115 14.37 -20.36 13.36
N ASP A 116 14.32 -20.09 14.67
CA ASP A 116 15.52 -20.04 15.54
C ASP A 116 15.26 -20.06 17.07
N GLU A 117 14.09 -20.46 17.56
CA GLU A 117 13.84 -20.62 19.02
C GLU A 117 14.19 -22.01 19.58
N LYS A 118 14.98 -22.83 18.86
CA LYS A 118 15.29 -24.21 19.28
C LYS A 118 16.77 -24.55 19.47
N ASN A 119 17.68 -23.57 19.50
CA ASN A 119 19.08 -23.80 19.86
C ASN A 119 19.56 -22.72 20.84
N GLY A 120 19.12 -22.81 22.09
CA GLY A 120 19.47 -21.87 23.16
C GLY A 120 19.36 -22.50 24.54
N THR A 121 19.81 -23.74 24.67
CA THR A 121 20.14 -24.37 25.95
C THR A 121 21.47 -25.09 25.78
N GLU A 122 22.54 -24.37 26.10
CA GLU A 122 23.75 -24.92 26.72
C GLU A 122 24.10 -24.02 27.91
#